data_AF-A0A8T9SJ50-F1
#
_entry.id   AF-A0A8T9SJ50-F1
#
_cell.length_a   1.000
_cell.length_b   1.000
_cell.length_c   1.000
_cell.angle_alpha   90.00
_cell.angle_beta   90.00
_cell.angle_gamma   90.00
#
_symmetry.space_group_name_H-M   'P 1'
#
loop_
_entity.id
_entity.type
_entity.pdbx_description
1 polymer ?
#
loop_
_entity_poly.entity_id
_entity_poly.type
_entity_poly.pdbx_seq_one_letter_code
_entity_poly.pdbx_strand_id
1 'polypeptide(L)'
;MPRIQLAVQGADHGPGCDPRTDHLRPVIAFLLAQGNRPAQWWREDGWRSDTGGELHYAFTDPIDAARLHVHFDFPPSIVLDETGGIRDRVNRVAIYYSQPVKPLCFDLTEPVA
;
A
#
# COMPACT_ATOMS: atom_id res chain seq x y z
N MET A 1 -13.80 -2.45 -20.31
CA MET A 1 -13.38 -1.06 -20.06
C MET A 1 -11.86 -1.00 -20.22
N PRO A 2 -11.29 0.07 -20.79
CA PRO A 2 -9.83 0.22 -20.87
C PRO A 2 -9.24 0.27 -19.46
N ARG A 3 -8.15 -0.46 -19.22
CA ARG A 3 -7.41 -0.40 -17.95
C ARG A 3 -6.72 0.96 -17.83
N ILE A 4 -6.64 1.47 -16.62
CA ILE A 4 -5.85 2.66 -16.32
C ILE A 4 -4.38 2.25 -16.35
N GLN A 5 -3.61 2.79 -17.29
CA GLN A 5 -2.17 2.58 -17.30
C GLN A 5 -1.56 3.39 -16.16
N LEU A 6 -0.84 2.73 -15.25
CA LEU A 6 0.00 3.45 -14.29
C LEU A 6 1.17 4.07 -15.05
N ALA A 7 1.43 5.35 -14.79
CA ALA A 7 2.60 6.02 -15.35
C ALA A 7 3.89 5.33 -14.86
N VAL A 8 4.83 5.13 -15.78
CA VAL A 8 6.21 4.80 -15.42
C VAL A 8 6.85 6.08 -14.91
N GLN A 9 6.85 6.24 -13.59
CA GLN A 9 7.52 7.31 -12.83
C GLN A 9 6.96 8.73 -13.00
N GLY A 10 6.98 9.49 -11.89
CA GLY A 10 6.98 10.95 -11.80
C GLY A 10 6.32 11.72 -12.94
N ALA A 11 5.02 11.53 -13.17
CA ALA A 11 4.28 12.54 -13.91
C ALA A 11 4.32 13.82 -13.05
N ASP A 12 4.89 14.89 -13.62
CA ASP A 12 5.07 16.19 -12.97
C ASP A 12 3.72 16.72 -12.45
N HIS A 13 3.41 16.45 -11.18
CA HIS A 13 2.18 16.90 -10.55
C HIS A 13 2.50 17.57 -9.22
N GLY A 14 2.46 18.91 -9.26
CA GLY A 14 2.13 19.78 -8.14
C GLY A 14 3.18 19.90 -7.02
N PRO A 15 3.53 21.13 -6.60
CA PRO A 15 4.40 21.32 -5.44
C PRO A 15 3.76 20.71 -4.18
N GLY A 16 4.49 19.82 -3.51
CA GLY A 16 4.07 19.19 -2.24
C GLY A 16 3.91 17.67 -2.29
N CYS A 17 4.12 17.02 -3.44
CA CYS A 17 3.94 15.58 -3.60
C CYS A 17 5.28 14.90 -3.87
N ASP A 18 5.59 13.82 -3.14
CA ASP A 18 6.83 13.06 -3.41
C ASP A 18 6.71 12.37 -4.78
N PRO A 19 7.58 12.69 -5.76
CA PRO A 19 7.47 12.18 -7.14
C PRO A 19 7.57 10.66 -7.22
N ARG A 20 8.12 10.02 -6.17
CA ARG A 20 8.19 8.56 -6.03
C ARG A 20 6.82 7.92 -5.88
N THR A 21 5.84 8.65 -5.36
CA THR A 21 4.51 8.13 -5.01
C THR A 21 3.41 8.53 -6.00
N ASP A 22 3.69 9.51 -6.87
CA ASP A 22 2.66 10.15 -7.69
C ASP A 22 1.90 9.16 -8.59
N HIS A 23 2.66 8.30 -9.27
CA HIS A 23 2.11 7.27 -10.15
C HIS A 23 1.22 6.24 -9.44
N LEU A 24 1.37 6.06 -8.11
CA LEU A 24 0.57 5.13 -7.30
C LEU A 24 -0.69 5.78 -6.71
N ARG A 25 -0.83 7.11 -6.80
CA ARG A 25 -2.01 7.84 -6.29
C ARG A 25 -3.34 7.36 -6.86
N PRO A 26 -3.46 7.05 -8.17
CA PRO A 26 -4.71 6.51 -8.72
C PRO A 26 -5.11 5.19 -8.05
N VAL A 27 -4.14 4.35 -7.70
CA VAL A 27 -4.38 3.08 -7.01
C VAL A 27 -4.86 3.32 -5.58
N ILE A 28 -4.21 4.23 -4.85
CA ILE A 28 -4.63 4.61 -3.50
C ILE A 28 -6.04 5.20 -3.52
N ALA A 29 -6.33 6.14 -4.42
CA ALA A 29 -7.63 6.76 -4.57
C ALA A 29 -8.72 5.72 -4.90
N PHE A 30 -8.40 4.74 -5.76
CA PHE A 30 -9.32 3.64 -6.08
C PHE A 30 -9.62 2.77 -4.86
N LEU A 31 -8.60 2.39 -4.09
CA LEU A 31 -8.78 1.60 -2.86
C LEU A 31 -9.60 2.36 -1.82
N LEU A 32 -9.36 3.67 -1.65
CA LEU A 32 -10.16 4.54 -0.78
C LEU A 32 -11.63 4.61 -1.23
N ALA A 33 -11.88 4.74 -2.54
CA ALA A 33 -13.23 4.77 -3.11
C ALA A 33 -13.98 3.43 -2.95
N GLN A 34 -13.25 2.32 -2.81
CA GLN A 34 -13.82 1.01 -2.47
C GLN A 34 -14.15 0.85 -0.98
N GLY A 35 -13.81 1.84 -0.16
CA GLY A 35 -14.06 1.83 1.28
C GLY A 35 -12.88 1.32 2.13
N ASN A 36 -11.73 0.99 1.52
CA ASN A 36 -10.53 0.65 2.29
C ASN A 36 -10.05 1.89 3.04
N ARG A 37 -9.66 1.72 4.31
CA ARG A 37 -9.21 2.87 5.13
C ARG A 37 -7.68 2.86 5.29
N PRO A 38 -7.05 4.05 5.31
CA PRO A 38 -5.62 4.12 5.60
C PRO A 38 -5.38 3.73 7.07
N ALA A 39 -4.42 2.83 7.29
CA ALA A 39 -4.00 2.42 8.62
C ALA A 39 -3.37 3.60 9.39
N GLN A 40 -2.72 4.51 8.68
CA GLN A 40 -2.09 5.72 9.24
C GLN A 40 -2.91 6.97 8.94
N TRP A 41 -4.22 6.94 9.22
CA TRP A 41 -5.15 8.05 8.96
C TRP A 41 -4.77 9.38 9.64
N TRP A 42 -3.90 9.34 10.66
CA TRP A 42 -3.39 10.52 11.36
C TRP A 42 -2.21 11.22 10.66
N ARG A 43 -1.69 10.68 9.56
CA ARG A 43 -0.67 11.33 8.74
C ARG A 43 -1.34 12.06 7.57
N GLU A 44 -0.89 13.28 7.29
CA GLU A 44 -1.44 14.13 6.23
C GLU A 44 -1.37 13.47 4.85
N ASP A 45 -0.25 12.82 4.56
CA ASP A 45 0.01 12.13 3.29
C ASP A 45 -0.20 10.60 3.38
N GLY A 46 -0.45 10.06 4.57
CA GLY A 46 -0.64 8.62 4.81
C GLY A 46 0.60 7.73 4.66
N TRP A 47 1.77 8.29 4.28
CA TRP A 47 3.00 7.54 4.09
C TRP A 47 3.86 7.50 5.35
N ARG A 48 4.60 6.40 5.48
CA ARG A 48 5.69 6.25 6.44
C ARG A 48 6.98 5.90 5.72
N SER A 49 8.06 6.60 6.03
CA SER A 49 9.40 6.15 5.67
C SER A 49 9.93 5.16 6.69
N ASP A 50 10.57 4.09 6.22
CA ASP A 50 11.40 3.22 7.06
C ASP A 50 12.83 3.78 7.18
N THR A 51 13.65 3.21 8.08
CA THR A 51 15.05 3.62 8.29
C THR A 51 15.90 3.52 7.01
N GLY A 52 15.55 2.61 6.10
CA GLY A 52 16.16 2.46 4.78
C GLY A 52 15.71 3.49 3.74
N GLY A 53 14.67 4.29 4.02
CA GLY A 53 14.12 5.30 3.12
C GLY A 53 13.09 4.76 2.11
N GLU A 54 12.59 3.54 2.27
CA GLU A 54 11.43 3.01 1.55
C GLU A 54 10.15 3.66 2.11
N LEU A 55 9.22 4.04 1.23
CA LEU A 55 7.93 4.64 1.60
C LEU A 55 6.85 3.57 1.68
N HIS A 56 6.05 3.61 2.74
CA HIS A 56 5.04 2.61 3.06
C HIS A 56 3.67 3.27 3.22
N TYR A 57 2.68 2.82 2.45
CA TYR A 57 1.28 3.16 2.65
C TYR A 57 0.52 1.91 3.08
N ALA A 58 -0.06 1.95 4.28
CA ALA A 58 -0.75 0.80 4.84
C ALA A 58 -2.26 1.05 4.83
N PHE A 59 -3.05 0.04 4.45
CA PHE A 59 -4.51 -0.01 4.62
C PHE A 59 -4.88 -0.88 5.83
N THR A 60 -6.01 -0.62 6.46
CA THR A 60 -6.56 -1.49 7.53
C THR A 60 -7.21 -2.74 6.99
N ASP A 61 -7.75 -2.65 5.78
CA ASP A 61 -8.55 -3.68 5.13
C ASP A 61 -7.74 -4.42 4.06
N PRO A 62 -8.03 -5.70 3.81
CA PRO A 62 -7.32 -6.49 2.80
C PRO A 62 -7.51 -5.90 1.41
N ILE A 63 -6.42 -5.86 0.66
CA ILE A 63 -6.41 -5.33 -0.71
C ILE A 63 -6.72 -6.47 -1.69
N ASP A 64 -7.72 -6.26 -2.55
CA ASP A 64 -8.08 -7.23 -3.59
C ASP A 64 -7.14 -7.09 -4.80
N ALA A 65 -6.10 -7.95 -4.84
CA ALA A 65 -5.12 -7.99 -5.91
C ALA A 65 -5.74 -8.25 -7.29
N ALA A 66 -6.72 -9.16 -7.36
CA ALA A 66 -7.38 -9.51 -8.61
C ALA A 66 -8.14 -8.31 -9.18
N ARG A 67 -8.79 -7.54 -8.31
CA ARG A 67 -9.51 -6.33 -8.70
C ARG A 67 -8.57 -5.24 -9.18
N LEU A 68 -7.42 -5.08 -8.53
CA LEU A 68 -6.39 -4.16 -9.01
C LEU A 68 -5.89 -4.54 -10.40
N HIS A 69 -5.63 -5.82 -10.68
CA HIS A 69 -5.24 -6.28 -12.02
C HIS A 69 -6.32 -6.08 -13.10
N VAL A 70 -7.60 -6.07 -12.72
CA VAL A 70 -8.70 -5.80 -13.65
C VAL A 70 -8.77 -4.31 -14.01
N HIS A 71 -8.49 -3.42 -13.06
CA HIS A 71 -8.64 -1.97 -13.22
C HIS A 71 -7.37 -1.25 -13.69
N PHE A 72 -6.20 -1.77 -13.32
CA PHE A 72 -4.91 -1.14 -13.54
C PHE A 72 -3.98 -2.04 -14.37
N ASP A 73 -3.22 -1.41 -15.25
CA ASP A 73 -2.09 -2.04 -15.93
C ASP A 73 -0.80 -1.63 -15.21
N PHE A 74 -0.19 -2.59 -14.53
CA PHE A 74 1.02 -2.37 -13.73
C PHE A 74 2.27 -2.57 -14.61
N PRO A 75 3.21 -1.60 -14.63
CA PRO A 75 4.49 -1.79 -15.30
C PRO A 75 5.30 -2.90 -14.61
N PRO A 76 6.26 -3.54 -15.31
CA PRO A 76 7.04 -4.66 -14.78
C PRO A 76 7.91 -4.29 -13.57
N SER A 77 8.13 -3.00 -13.31
CA SER A 77 8.82 -2.49 -12.12
C SER A 77 7.99 -2.57 -10.84
N ILE A 78 6.66 -2.64 -10.98
CA ILE A 78 5.69 -2.70 -9.90
C ILE A 78 5.18 -4.13 -9.80
N VAL A 79 5.49 -4.77 -8.68
CA VAL A 79 5.06 -6.13 -8.40
C VAL A 79 3.81 -6.06 -7.54
N LEU A 80 2.73 -6.70 -7.99
CA LEU A 80 1.56 -6.97 -7.17
C LEU A 80 1.65 -8.41 -6.66
N ASP A 81 1.62 -8.56 -5.34
CA ASP A 81 1.61 -9.85 -4.66
C ASP A 81 0.16 -10.38 -4.52
N GLU A 82 0.02 -11.71 -4.42
CA GLU A 82 -1.28 -12.38 -4.26
C GLU A 82 -2.02 -11.95 -3.00
N THR A 83 -1.30 -11.46 -1.99
CA THR A 83 -1.87 -10.89 -0.76
C THR A 83 -2.41 -9.46 -0.93
N GLY A 84 -2.29 -8.87 -2.12
CA GLY A 84 -2.68 -7.48 -2.39
C GLY A 84 -1.59 -6.46 -2.07
N GLY A 85 -0.37 -6.90 -1.77
CA GLY A 85 0.78 -6.02 -1.59
C GLY A 85 1.30 -5.49 -2.92
N ILE A 86 1.36 -4.18 -3.09
CA ILE A 86 1.99 -3.52 -4.23
C ILE A 86 3.40 -3.10 -3.82
N ARG A 87 4.42 -3.50 -4.59
CA ARG A 87 5.81 -3.10 -4.36
C ARG A 87 6.43 -2.51 -5.60
N ASP A 88 6.77 -1.24 -5.54
CA ASP A 88 7.55 -0.56 -6.55
C ASP A 88 9.03 -0.51 -6.14
N ARG A 89 9.85 -1.31 -6.81
CA ARG A 89 11.28 -1.42 -6.49
C ARG A 89 12.07 -0.19 -6.93
N VAL A 90 11.63 0.49 -7.99
CA VAL A 90 12.37 1.61 -8.58
C VAL A 90 12.27 2.84 -7.68
N ASN A 91 11.07 3.20 -7.23
CA ASN A 91 10.89 4.35 -6.36
C ASN A 91 10.94 3.99 -4.86
N ARG A 92 11.19 2.71 -4.52
CA ARG A 92 11.25 2.19 -3.16
C ARG A 92 9.96 2.50 -2.41
N VAL A 93 8.85 2.05 -2.96
CA VAL A 93 7.51 2.27 -2.41
C VAL A 93 6.79 0.95 -2.21
N ALA A 94 6.10 0.79 -1.09
CA ALA A 94 5.27 -0.37 -0.79
C ALA A 94 3.88 0.09 -0.33
N ILE A 95 2.85 -0.55 -0.87
CA ILE A 95 1.46 -0.41 -0.42
C ILE A 95 0.99 -1.79 0.00
N TYR A 96 0.45 -1.91 1.20
CA TYR A 96 -0.01 -3.20 1.74
C TYR A 96 -1.15 -2.97 2.71
N TYR A 97 -1.82 -4.04 3.12
CA TYR A 97 -2.70 -3.98 4.27
C TYR A 97 -1.91 -4.38 5.52
N SER A 98 -2.08 -3.63 6.60
CA SER A 98 -1.47 -3.98 7.88
C SER A 98 -2.32 -5.08 8.50
N GLN A 99 -1.81 -6.32 8.49
CA GLN A 99 -2.42 -7.37 9.29
C GLN A 99 -2.51 -6.90 10.74
N PRO A 100 -3.66 -7.09 11.42
CA PRO A 100 -3.70 -6.88 12.86
C PRO A 100 -2.63 -7.78 13.47
N VAL A 101 -1.69 -7.17 14.20
CA VAL A 101 -0.71 -7.92 14.97
C VAL A 101 -1.52 -8.84 15.86
N LYS A 102 -1.42 -10.16 15.63
CA LYS A 102 -2.11 -11.16 16.43
C LYS A 102 -1.77 -10.81 17.89
N PRO A 103 -2.74 -10.43 18.74
CA PRO A 103 -2.42 -10.11 20.12
C PRO A 103 -1.70 -11.34 20.67
N LEU A 104 -0.52 -11.12 21.25
CA LEU A 104 0.21 -12.16 21.96
C LEU A 104 -0.73 -12.68 23.05
N CYS A 105 -1.44 -13.77 22.79
CA CYS A 105 -2.10 -14.53 23.85
C CYS A 105 -0.97 -15.17 24.66
N PHE A 106 -0.60 -14.52 25.75
CA PHE A 106 0.13 -15.18 26.81
C PHE A 106 -0.85 -16.15 27.46
N ASP A 107 -0.75 -17.42 27.07
CA ASP A 107 -1.38 -18.51 27.79
C ASP A 107 -0.63 -18.66 29.12
N LEU A 108 -1.14 -17.99 30.15
CA LEU A 108 -0.72 -18.18 31.54
C LEU A 108 -1.29 -19.52 32.03
N THR A 109 -0.77 -20.63 31.51
CA THR A 109 -0.95 -21.92 32.20
C THR A 109 0.09 -21.97 33.32
N GLU A 110 -0.35 -21.66 34.53
CA GLU A 110 0.44 -21.82 35.76
C GLU A 110 0.90 -23.29 35.90
N PRO A 111 2.18 -23.57 36.21
CA PRO A 111 2.56 -24.91 36.62
C PRO A 111 1.98 -25.16 38.02
N VAL A 112 1.04 -26.11 38.11
CA VAL A 112 0.62 -26.64 39.41
C VAL A 112 1.82 -27.32 40.07
N ALA A 113 2.10 -26.92 41.32
CA ALA A 113 3.16 -27.47 42.17
C ALA A 113 2.79 -28.85 42.74
#